data_AF-A0A2T1G6J2-F1
#
_entry.id   AF-A0A2T1G6J2-F1
#
_cell.length_a   1.000
_cell.length_b   1.000
_cell.length_c   1.000
_cell.angle_alpha   90.00
_cell.angle_beta   90.00
_cell.angle_gamma   90.00
#
_symmetry.space_group_name_H-M   'P 1'
#
loop_
_entity.id
_entity.type
_entity.pdbx_description
1 polymer ?
#
loop_
_entity_poly.entity_id
_entity_poly.type
_entity_poly.pdbx_seq_one_letter_code
_entity_poly.pdbx_strand_id
1 'polypeptide(L)'
;MTSLLDLELSRDDLVEQIMAFIEEEEVEGKTDTIALINSFDELEAQIATKVDAIAAVVAAKEGEIAYLRKRRDNFNSQIEIRENAISNFKTYLKKIVENRDNPIIKGREATIKVIKNGGKQPLWTNSNIPAQDFPPNLVTVQTSYKICTDTIRQQLAESGAEELVVDGEVLAKLQPRGTHLRIG
;
A
#
# COMPACT_ATOMS: atom_id res chain seq x y z
N MET A 1 7.18 12.76 -25.35
CA MET A 1 7.78 13.26 -24.10
C MET A 1 7.92 14.76 -24.24
N THR A 2 6.88 15.49 -23.85
CA THR A 2 6.89 16.94 -23.68
C THR A 2 7.77 17.29 -22.49
N SER A 3 8.60 18.31 -22.64
CA SER A 3 9.56 18.73 -21.62
C SER A 3 8.82 19.43 -20.45
N LEU A 4 9.33 19.34 -19.22
CA LEU A 4 8.79 20.08 -18.06
C LEU A 4 8.69 21.60 -18.32
N LEU A 5 9.55 22.15 -19.19
CA LEU A 5 9.46 23.56 -19.61
C LEU A 5 8.28 23.86 -20.54
N ASP A 6 7.80 22.89 -21.33
CA ASP A 6 6.64 23.11 -22.21
C ASP A 6 5.33 23.11 -21.40
N LEU A 7 5.33 22.46 -20.24
CA LEU A 7 4.16 22.37 -19.34
C LEU A 7 3.94 23.68 -18.55
N GLU A 8 5.01 24.41 -18.19
CA GLU A 8 4.89 25.71 -17.51
C GLU A 8 4.18 26.78 -18.36
N LEU A 9 4.29 26.70 -19.69
CA LEU A 9 3.62 27.59 -20.64
C LEU A 9 2.13 27.28 -20.85
N SER A 10 1.68 26.10 -20.40
CA SER A 10 0.29 25.64 -20.48
C SER A 10 -0.48 25.78 -19.16
N ARG A 11 0.13 26.40 -18.13
CA ARG A 11 -0.52 26.61 -16.83
C ARG A 11 -1.71 27.54 -16.98
N ASP A 12 -2.87 27.05 -16.54
CA ASP A 12 -4.12 27.78 -16.56
C ASP A 12 -4.65 27.91 -15.14
N ASP A 13 -4.84 29.15 -14.69
CA ASP A 13 -5.19 29.46 -13.30
C ASP A 13 -6.50 28.78 -12.86
N LEU A 14 -7.46 28.60 -13.77
CA LEU A 14 -8.74 27.95 -13.46
C LEU A 14 -8.53 26.46 -13.16
N VAL A 15 -7.73 25.75 -13.96
CA VAL A 15 -7.47 24.31 -13.75
C VAL A 15 -6.68 24.09 -12.46
N GLU A 16 -5.72 24.95 -12.15
CA GLU A 16 -4.96 24.87 -10.90
C GLU A 16 -5.82 25.17 -9.67
N GLN A 17 -6.70 26.17 -9.75
CA GLN A 17 -7.62 26.51 -8.66
C GLN A 17 -8.60 25.36 -8.39
N ILE A 18 -9.16 24.75 -9.44
CA ILE A 18 -10.04 23.58 -9.29
C ILE A 18 -9.30 22.44 -8.58
N MET A 19 -8.06 22.15 -8.99
CA MET A 19 -7.27 21.09 -8.35
C MET A 19 -6.96 21.41 -6.88
N ALA A 20 -6.61 22.66 -6.57
CA ALA A 20 -6.38 23.10 -5.20
C ALA A 20 -7.64 22.97 -4.33
N PHE A 21 -8.81 23.36 -4.85
CA PHE A 21 -10.08 23.21 -4.12
C PHE A 21 -10.44 21.76 -3.81
N ILE A 22 -10.15 20.84 -4.74
CA ILE A 22 -10.35 19.39 -4.52
C ILE A 22 -9.41 18.88 -3.43
N GLU A 23 -8.13 19.30 -3.47
CA GLU A 23 -7.15 18.92 -2.45
C GLU A 23 -7.55 19.44 -1.05
N GLU A 24 -8.04 20.67 -0.96
CA GLU A 24 -8.57 21.25 0.29
C GLU A 24 -9.82 20.51 0.80
N GLU A 25 -10.71 20.09 -0.10
CA GLU A 25 -11.90 19.29 0.26
C GLU A 25 -11.52 17.96 0.92
N GLU A 26 -10.57 17.24 0.30
CA GLU A 26 -10.10 15.94 0.78
C GLU A 26 -9.33 16.03 2.12
N VAL A 27 -8.68 17.16 2.39
CA VAL A 27 -7.89 17.35 3.62
C VAL A 27 -8.72 17.89 4.78
N GLU A 28 -9.58 18.89 4.54
CA GLU A 28 -10.26 19.64 5.60
C GLU A 28 -11.76 19.33 5.72
N GLY A 29 -12.34 18.60 4.74
CA GLY A 29 -13.76 18.26 4.70
C GLY A 29 -14.68 19.48 4.63
N LYS A 30 -14.15 20.64 4.21
CA LYS A 30 -14.84 21.93 4.14
C LYS A 30 -14.45 22.65 2.87
N THR A 31 -15.17 22.36 1.80
CA THR A 31 -15.13 23.18 0.59
C THR A 31 -16.53 23.71 0.32
N ASP A 32 -16.62 24.95 -0.15
CA ASP A 32 -17.85 25.47 -0.70
C ASP A 32 -18.16 24.71 -1.99
N THR A 33 -18.93 23.63 -1.87
CA THR A 33 -19.27 22.75 -2.99
C THR A 33 -19.94 23.51 -4.13
N ILE A 34 -20.63 24.63 -3.84
CA ILE A 34 -21.24 25.49 -4.87
C ILE A 34 -20.16 26.23 -5.66
N ALA A 35 -19.13 26.75 -4.99
CA ALA A 35 -17.99 27.38 -5.65
C ALA A 35 -17.25 26.39 -6.56
N LEU A 36 -17.01 25.17 -6.09
CA LEU A 36 -16.35 24.12 -6.89
C LEU A 36 -17.19 23.73 -8.12
N ILE A 37 -18.50 23.56 -7.97
CA ILE A 37 -19.41 23.27 -9.10
C ILE A 37 -19.35 24.41 -10.14
N ASN A 38 -19.43 25.68 -9.70
CA ASN A 38 -19.35 26.82 -10.62
C ASN A 38 -18.02 26.85 -11.40
N SER A 39 -16.90 26.51 -10.75
CA SER A 39 -15.61 26.42 -11.43
C SER A 39 -15.57 25.27 -12.44
N PHE A 40 -16.22 24.14 -12.15
CA PHE A 40 -16.37 23.05 -13.12
C PHE A 40 -17.24 23.43 -14.31
N ASP A 41 -18.34 24.16 -14.10
CA ASP A 41 -19.19 24.66 -15.18
C ASP A 41 -18.41 25.63 -16.09
N GLU A 42 -17.56 26.49 -15.50
CA GLU A 42 -16.67 27.38 -16.25
C GLU A 42 -15.61 26.60 -17.04
N LEU A 43 -15.05 25.55 -16.43
CA LEU A 43 -14.09 24.67 -17.10
C LEU A 43 -14.76 23.90 -18.25
N GLU A 44 -15.98 23.40 -18.07
CA GLU A 44 -16.75 22.69 -19.10
C GLU A 44 -16.98 23.58 -20.33
N ALA A 45 -17.36 24.84 -20.12
CA ALA A 45 -17.56 25.82 -21.19
C ALA A 45 -16.30 26.06 -22.03
N GLN A 46 -15.11 25.84 -21.45
CA GLN A 46 -13.80 26.11 -22.06
C GLN A 46 -12.95 24.84 -22.24
N ILE A 47 -13.55 23.65 -22.07
CA ILE A 47 -12.79 22.40 -21.91
C ILE A 47 -11.96 22.06 -23.15
N ALA A 48 -12.51 22.33 -24.33
CA ALA A 48 -11.84 22.06 -25.61
C ALA A 48 -10.55 22.87 -25.79
N THR A 49 -10.45 24.05 -25.18
CA THR A 49 -9.27 24.93 -25.26
C THR A 49 -8.30 24.76 -24.09
N LYS A 50 -8.69 24.02 -23.04
CA LYS A 50 -7.91 23.83 -21.81
C LYS A 50 -7.38 22.41 -21.64
N VAL A 51 -7.48 21.55 -22.66
CA VAL A 51 -7.02 20.14 -22.60
C VAL A 51 -5.54 20.04 -22.21
N ASP A 52 -4.67 20.86 -22.82
CA ASP A 52 -3.24 20.84 -22.52
C ASP A 52 -2.95 21.27 -21.06
N ALA A 53 -3.69 22.26 -20.57
CA ALA A 53 -3.59 22.71 -19.17
C ALA A 53 -4.04 21.63 -18.18
N ILE A 54 -5.15 20.93 -18.48
CA ILE A 54 -5.62 19.79 -17.68
C ILE A 54 -4.57 18.68 -17.66
N ALA A 55 -4.03 18.31 -18.82
CA ALA A 55 -2.98 17.30 -18.92
C ALA A 55 -1.73 17.71 -18.12
N ALA A 56 -1.35 18.99 -18.16
CA ALA A 56 -0.21 19.51 -17.42
C ALA A 56 -0.40 19.46 -15.90
N VAL A 57 -1.56 19.88 -15.40
CA VAL A 57 -1.87 19.85 -13.96
C VAL A 57 -1.90 18.40 -13.45
N VAL A 58 -2.50 17.47 -14.21
CA VAL A 58 -2.50 16.05 -13.85
C VAL A 58 -1.08 15.49 -13.80
N ALA A 59 -0.27 15.73 -14.83
CA ALA A 59 1.12 15.26 -14.88
C ALA A 59 1.96 15.83 -13.74
N ALA A 60 1.77 17.11 -13.39
CA ALA A 60 2.44 17.74 -12.26
C ALA A 60 2.10 17.04 -10.94
N LYS A 61 0.81 16.77 -10.69
CA LYS A 61 0.35 16.07 -9.47
C LYS A 61 0.80 14.61 -9.41
N GLU A 62 0.82 13.89 -10.53
CA GLU A 62 1.44 12.57 -10.60
C GLU A 62 2.94 12.61 -10.25
N GLY A 63 3.65 13.65 -10.71
CA GLY A 63 5.04 13.92 -10.36
C GLY A 63 5.24 14.18 -8.86
N GLU A 64 4.39 14.99 -8.24
CA GLU A 64 4.39 15.23 -6.79
C GLU A 64 4.16 13.94 -6.01
N ILE A 65 3.19 13.12 -6.41
CA ILE A 65 2.92 11.81 -5.80
C ILE A 65 4.15 10.90 -5.92
N ALA A 66 4.79 10.84 -7.08
CA ALA A 66 6.00 10.03 -7.28
C ALA A 66 7.15 10.51 -6.39
N TYR A 67 7.33 11.82 -6.24
CA TYR A 67 8.30 12.41 -5.32
C TYR A 67 8.01 12.02 -3.86
N LEU A 68 6.76 12.14 -3.40
CA LEU A 68 6.35 11.77 -2.04
C LEU A 68 6.56 10.28 -1.77
N ARG A 69 6.23 9.40 -2.72
CA ARG A 69 6.51 7.96 -2.64
C ARG A 69 8.00 7.68 -2.47
N LYS A 70 8.85 8.28 -3.32
CA LYS A 70 10.31 8.13 -3.23
C LYS A 70 10.86 8.60 -1.88
N ARG A 71 10.31 9.70 -1.34
CA ARG A 71 10.71 10.23 -0.03
C ARG A 71 10.30 9.30 1.10
N ARG A 72 9.09 8.73 1.07
CA ARG A 72 8.64 7.70 2.01
C ARG A 72 9.56 6.49 1.98
N ASP A 73 9.90 5.99 0.80
CA ASP A 73 10.73 4.80 0.65
C ASP A 73 12.15 5.04 1.20
N ASN A 74 12.70 6.25 1.01
CA ASN A 74 13.95 6.66 1.63
C ASN A 74 13.88 6.68 3.18
N PHE A 75 12.78 7.17 3.76
CA PHE A 75 12.59 7.11 5.21
C PHE A 75 12.50 5.68 5.73
N ASN A 76 11.77 4.81 5.03
CA ASN A 76 11.67 3.40 5.38
C ASN A 76 13.04 2.71 5.35
N SER A 77 13.84 2.98 4.31
CA SER A 77 15.22 2.48 4.23
C SER A 77 16.08 2.96 5.40
N GLN A 78 15.98 4.24 5.79
CA GLN A 78 16.71 4.75 6.96
C GLN A 78 16.26 4.13 8.28
N ILE A 79 14.96 3.86 8.44
CA ILE A 79 14.42 3.15 9.60
C ILE A 79 15.05 1.76 9.68
N GLU A 80 14.98 1.00 8.58
CA GLU A 80 15.53 -0.35 8.49
C GLU A 80 17.04 -0.37 8.81
N ILE A 81 17.82 0.57 8.27
CA ILE A 81 19.25 0.69 8.58
C ILE A 81 19.49 0.90 10.08
N ARG A 82 18.72 1.78 10.72
CA ARG A 82 18.85 2.06 12.16
C ARG A 82 18.41 0.88 13.02
N GLU A 83 17.34 0.19 12.65
CA GLU A 83 16.87 -1.02 13.32
C GLU A 83 17.93 -2.12 13.24
N ASN A 84 18.50 -2.34 12.06
CA ASN A 84 19.59 -3.29 11.84
C ASN A 84 20.84 -2.93 12.64
N ALA A 85 21.23 -1.64 12.67
CA ALA A 85 22.36 -1.17 13.47
C ALA A 85 22.15 -1.43 14.98
N ILE A 86 20.96 -1.13 15.50
CA ILE A 86 20.59 -1.40 16.90
C ILE A 86 20.59 -2.91 17.18
N SER A 87 20.03 -3.73 16.28
CA SER A 87 20.00 -5.19 16.41
C SER A 87 21.41 -5.78 16.45
N ASN A 88 22.28 -5.33 15.55
CA ASN A 88 23.69 -5.73 15.50
C ASN A 88 24.42 -5.31 16.79
N PHE A 89 24.24 -4.06 17.24
CA PHE A 89 24.83 -3.58 18.49
C PHE A 89 24.38 -4.40 19.70
N LYS A 90 23.07 -4.70 19.81
CA LYS A 90 22.52 -5.59 20.84
C LYS A 90 23.13 -6.99 20.76
N THR A 91 23.36 -7.51 19.56
CA THR A 91 24.01 -8.83 19.36
C THR A 91 25.46 -8.82 19.85
N TYR A 92 26.23 -7.77 19.54
CA TYR A 92 27.59 -7.62 20.07
C TYR A 92 27.59 -7.49 21.60
N LEU A 93 26.71 -6.65 22.16
CA LEU A 93 26.57 -6.50 23.61
C LEU A 93 26.19 -7.81 24.28
N LYS A 94 25.27 -8.60 23.69
CA LYS A 94 24.91 -9.93 24.18
C LYS A 94 26.15 -10.82 24.30
N LYS A 95 26.96 -10.93 23.25
CA LYS A 95 28.21 -11.71 23.26
C LYS A 95 29.17 -11.26 24.36
N ILE A 96 29.32 -9.94 24.56
CA ILE A 96 30.19 -9.38 25.62
C ILE A 96 29.68 -9.78 27.01
N VAL A 97 28.36 -9.70 27.24
CA VAL A 97 27.76 -10.01 28.55
C VAL A 97 27.74 -11.52 28.82
N GLU A 98 27.52 -12.36 27.81
CA GLU A 98 27.56 -13.83 27.93
C GLU A 98 28.95 -14.37 28.31
N ASN A 99 30.02 -13.69 27.88
CA ASN A 99 31.40 -14.09 28.16
C ASN A 99 31.91 -13.62 29.55
N ARG A 100 31.06 -12.99 30.36
CA ARG A 100 31.42 -12.51 31.71
C ARG A 100 30.97 -13.50 32.78
N ASP A 101 31.78 -13.62 33.83
CA ASP A 101 31.43 -14.43 35.02
C ASP A 101 30.15 -13.93 35.71
N ASN A 102 29.87 -12.62 35.63
CA ASN A 102 28.62 -12.02 36.07
C ASN A 102 27.87 -11.38 34.88
N PRO A 103 26.79 -12.01 34.37
CA PRO A 103 26.08 -11.57 33.16
C PRO A 103 25.09 -10.41 33.42
N ILE A 104 25.33 -9.60 34.46
CA ILE A 104 24.52 -8.43 34.81
C ILE A 104 25.43 -7.21 34.97
N ILE A 105 25.15 -6.15 34.22
CA ILE A 105 25.86 -4.86 34.28
C ILE A 105 24.87 -3.79 34.72
N LYS A 106 25.10 -3.16 35.86
CA LYS A 106 24.28 -2.04 36.37
C LYS A 106 24.99 -0.72 36.09
N GLY A 107 24.31 0.20 35.41
CA GLY A 107 24.69 1.61 35.30
C GLY A 107 23.86 2.48 36.26
N ARG A 108 23.96 3.81 36.08
CA ARG A 108 23.22 4.79 36.90
C ARG A 108 21.70 4.69 36.71
N GLU A 109 21.25 4.55 35.46
CA GLU A 109 19.81 4.60 35.09
C GLU A 109 19.33 3.32 34.39
N ALA A 110 20.22 2.41 34.04
CA ALA A 110 19.88 1.22 33.26
C ALA A 110 20.65 -0.01 33.73
N THR A 111 20.07 -1.18 33.50
CA THR A 111 20.72 -2.48 33.73
C THR A 111 20.72 -3.29 32.44
N ILE A 112 21.88 -3.80 32.05
CA ILE A 112 22.05 -4.72 30.93
C ILE A 112 22.20 -6.13 31.51
N LYS A 113 21.34 -7.06 31.10
CA LYS A 113 21.44 -8.48 31.47
C LYS A 113 20.99 -9.35 30.31
N VAL A 114 21.57 -10.54 30.21
CA VAL A 114 21.08 -11.56 29.27
C VAL A 114 19.92 -12.29 29.93
N ILE A 115 18.79 -12.36 29.24
CA ILE A 115 17.58 -13.05 29.71
C ILE A 115 17.29 -14.16 28.71
N LYS A 116 16.92 -15.34 29.20
CA LYS A 116 16.37 -16.41 28.35
C LYS A 116 15.02 -15.91 27.80
N ASN A 117 14.74 -16.16 26.51
CA ASN A 117 13.50 -15.72 25.87
C ASN A 117 12.27 -16.06 26.74
N GLY A 118 11.44 -15.06 27.04
CA GLY A 118 10.20 -15.24 27.82
C GLY A 118 9.01 -15.76 27.00
N GLY A 119 9.17 -15.96 25.70
CA GLY A 119 8.15 -16.52 24.81
C GLY A 119 8.19 -18.05 24.72
N LYS A 120 7.50 -18.63 23.73
CA LYS A 120 7.62 -20.07 23.42
C LYS A 120 9.09 -20.40 23.14
N GLN A 121 9.56 -21.50 23.73
CA GLN A 121 10.93 -21.97 23.53
C GLN A 121 11.20 -22.17 22.03
N PRO A 122 12.37 -21.72 21.51
CA PRO A 122 12.75 -22.00 20.14
C PRO A 122 12.75 -23.52 19.92
N LEU A 123 11.92 -23.99 19.00
CA LEU A 123 11.84 -25.40 18.62
C LEU A 123 12.55 -25.57 17.29
N TRP A 124 13.57 -26.41 17.28
CA TRP A 124 14.11 -26.93 16.03
C TRP A 124 13.23 -28.10 15.56
N THR A 125 12.83 -28.06 14.31
CA THR A 125 12.16 -29.18 13.62
C THR A 125 13.03 -29.64 12.46
N ASN A 126 13.09 -30.94 12.21
CA ASN A 126 13.86 -31.49 11.09
C ASN A 126 13.20 -31.11 9.75
N SER A 127 13.81 -30.19 9.01
CA SER A 127 13.31 -29.69 7.72
C SER A 127 13.38 -30.69 6.57
N ASN A 128 14.07 -31.82 6.75
CA ASN A 128 14.11 -32.89 5.75
C ASN A 128 12.87 -33.79 5.77
N ILE A 129 12.04 -33.67 6.81
CA ILE A 129 10.80 -34.44 6.95
C ILE A 129 9.64 -33.51 6.59
N PRO A 130 8.88 -33.80 5.52
CA PRO A 130 7.65 -33.07 5.20
C PRO A 130 6.67 -33.07 6.39
N ALA A 131 5.97 -31.96 6.61
CA ALA A 131 5.05 -31.82 7.76
C ALA A 131 3.94 -32.88 7.79
N GLN A 132 3.52 -33.37 6.62
CA GLN A 132 2.51 -34.44 6.48
C GLN A 132 2.96 -35.81 7.04
N ASP A 133 4.28 -36.02 7.16
CA ASP A 133 4.87 -37.29 7.63
C ASP A 133 5.10 -37.28 9.16
N PHE A 134 4.82 -36.16 9.83
CA PHE A 134 4.83 -36.09 11.28
C PHE A 134 3.61 -36.82 11.88
N PRO A 135 3.70 -37.30 13.13
CA PRO A 135 2.55 -37.88 13.83
C PRO A 135 1.34 -36.93 13.80
N PRO A 136 0.11 -37.42 13.51
CA PRO A 136 -1.06 -36.55 13.29
C PRO A 136 -1.39 -35.60 14.44
N ASN A 137 -1.06 -35.97 15.68
CA ASN A 137 -1.25 -35.14 16.87
C ASN A 137 -0.27 -33.97 16.98
N LEU A 138 0.74 -33.89 16.11
CA LEU A 138 1.79 -32.85 16.07
C LEU A 138 1.69 -31.95 14.83
N VAL A 139 0.66 -32.15 14.00
CA VAL A 139 0.47 -31.44 12.73
C VAL A 139 -0.85 -30.71 12.77
N THR A 140 -0.84 -29.43 12.40
CA THR A 140 -2.06 -28.67 12.15
C THR A 140 -2.35 -28.69 10.65
N VAL A 141 -3.45 -29.32 10.25
CA VAL A 141 -3.93 -29.27 8.87
C VAL A 141 -4.67 -27.94 8.67
N GLN A 142 -4.15 -27.08 7.80
CA GLN A 142 -4.81 -25.83 7.43
C GLN A 142 -5.27 -25.91 5.97
N THR A 143 -6.56 -26.12 5.76
CA THR A 143 -7.20 -26.04 4.43
C THR A 143 -7.66 -24.61 4.20
N SER A 144 -7.26 -24.00 3.08
CA SER A 144 -7.79 -22.72 2.65
C SER A 144 -8.54 -22.88 1.33
N TYR A 145 -9.69 -22.22 1.23
CA TYR A 145 -10.47 -22.15 0.00
C TYR A 145 -10.22 -20.80 -0.66
N LYS A 146 -10.01 -20.81 -1.98
CA LYS A 146 -9.90 -19.60 -2.78
C LYS A 146 -10.92 -19.67 -3.91
N ILE A 147 -11.70 -18.60 -4.06
CA ILE A 147 -12.64 -18.46 -5.16
C ILE A 147 -11.84 -18.27 -6.46
N CYS A 148 -12.06 -19.12 -7.46
CA CYS A 148 -11.48 -18.97 -8.79
C CYS A 148 -12.37 -18.09 -9.66
N THR A 149 -12.17 -16.77 -9.58
CA THR A 149 -13.00 -15.80 -10.30
C THR A 149 -12.90 -15.93 -11.82
N ASP A 150 -11.78 -16.41 -12.36
CA ASP A 150 -11.62 -16.62 -13.80
C ASP A 150 -12.47 -17.77 -14.32
N THR A 151 -12.52 -18.90 -13.59
CA THR A 151 -13.42 -20.01 -13.93
C THR A 151 -14.89 -19.59 -13.83
N ILE A 152 -15.24 -18.80 -12.80
CA ILE A 152 -16.61 -18.25 -12.68
C ILE A 152 -16.95 -17.36 -13.88
N ARG A 153 -16.05 -16.47 -14.31
CA ARG A 153 -16.26 -15.63 -15.50
C ARG A 153 -16.41 -16.47 -16.76
N GLN A 154 -15.58 -17.50 -16.94
CA GLN A 154 -15.66 -18.39 -18.09
C GLN A 154 -17.01 -19.12 -18.13
N GLN A 155 -17.45 -19.68 -17.00
CA GLN A 155 -18.74 -20.37 -16.90
C GLN A 155 -19.92 -19.43 -17.19
N LEU A 156 -19.88 -18.18 -16.70
CA LEU A 156 -20.91 -17.18 -17.00
C LEU A 156 -20.90 -16.79 -18.48
N ALA A 157 -19.72 -16.66 -19.10
CA ALA A 157 -19.59 -16.39 -20.52
C ALA A 157 -20.11 -17.54 -21.41
N GLU A 158 -19.83 -18.79 -21.03
CA GLU A 158 -20.27 -19.98 -21.75
C GLU A 158 -21.79 -20.22 -21.62
N SER A 159 -22.35 -19.92 -20.45
CA SER A 159 -23.80 -20.07 -20.19
C SER A 159 -24.63 -18.89 -20.69
N GLY A 160 -24.02 -17.74 -20.97
CA GLY A 160 -24.73 -16.50 -21.31
C GLY A 160 -25.50 -15.90 -20.13
N ALA A 161 -25.28 -16.39 -18.90
CA ALA A 161 -25.91 -15.90 -17.69
C ALA A 161 -25.09 -14.76 -17.06
N GLU A 162 -25.78 -13.78 -16.46
CA GLU A 162 -25.12 -12.70 -15.72
C GLU A 162 -24.79 -13.09 -14.26
N GLU A 163 -25.49 -14.09 -13.74
CA GLU A 163 -25.42 -14.56 -12.35
C GLU A 163 -25.16 -16.06 -12.29
N LEU A 164 -24.20 -16.46 -11.44
CA LEU A 164 -23.99 -17.85 -11.09
C LEU A 164 -24.86 -18.18 -9.89
N VAL A 165 -25.92 -18.95 -10.10
CA VAL A 165 -26.86 -19.36 -9.05
C VAL A 165 -26.70 -20.86 -8.76
N VAL A 166 -26.51 -21.20 -7.49
CA VAL A 166 -26.47 -22.59 -7.01
C VAL A 166 -27.42 -22.69 -5.81
N ASP A 167 -28.30 -23.69 -5.81
CA ASP A 167 -29.30 -23.91 -4.74
C ASP A 167 -30.18 -22.69 -4.42
N GLY A 168 -30.41 -21.84 -5.42
CA GLY A 168 -31.21 -20.62 -5.27
C GLY A 168 -30.46 -19.40 -4.72
N GLU A 169 -29.16 -19.53 -4.42
CA GLU A 169 -28.30 -18.42 -3.99
C GLU A 169 -27.40 -17.92 -5.11
N VAL A 170 -27.28 -16.59 -5.25
CA VAL A 170 -26.36 -15.94 -6.19
C VAL A 170 -24.94 -15.99 -5.61
N LEU A 171 -24.09 -16.84 -6.17
CA LEU A 171 -22.69 -16.98 -5.75
C LEU A 171 -21.77 -15.93 -6.38
N ALA A 172 -22.08 -15.47 -7.59
CA ALA A 172 -21.33 -14.44 -8.29
C ALA A 172 -22.17 -13.74 -9.35
N LYS A 173 -21.87 -12.48 -9.63
CA LYS A 173 -22.52 -11.67 -10.66
C LYS A 173 -21.50 -10.86 -11.46
N LEU A 174 -21.65 -10.84 -12.77
CA LEU A 174 -20.89 -9.90 -13.62
C LEU A 174 -21.36 -8.47 -13.35
N GLN A 175 -20.43 -7.62 -12.93
CA GLN A 175 -20.68 -6.19 -12.83
C GLN A 175 -20.51 -5.53 -14.20
N PRO A 176 -21.26 -4.45 -14.51
CA PRO A 176 -21.06 -3.68 -15.72
C PRO A 176 -19.62 -3.15 -15.77
N ARG A 177 -19.07 -3.02 -16.98
CA ARG A 177 -17.76 -2.41 -17.16
C ARG A 177 -17.83 -0.94 -16.74
N GLY A 178 -16.97 -0.54 -15.80
CA GLY A 178 -16.76 0.87 -15.50
C GLY A 178 -16.05 1.60 -16.64
N THR A 179 -16.29 2.90 -16.75
CA THR A 179 -15.54 3.80 -17.63
C THR A 179 -14.47 4.54 -16.82
N HIS A 180 -13.29 4.74 -17.40
CA HIS A 180 -12.24 5.56 -16.80
C HIS A 180 -11.78 6.61 -17.81
N LEU A 181 -11.41 7.79 -17.32
CA LEU A 181 -10.78 8.81 -18.14
C LEU A 181 -9.36 8.36 -18.47
N ARG A 182 -8.93 8.55 -19.73
CA ARG A 182 -7.56 8.35 -20.16
C ARG A 182 -7.03 9.69 -20.68
N ILE A 183 -6.01 10.22 -20.02
CA ILE A 183 -5.25 11.39 -20.46
C ILE A 183 -3.94 10.87 -21.08
N GLY A 184 -3.57 11.36 -22.25
CA GLY A 184 -2.43 10.87 -23.03
C GLY A 184 -1.73 11.95 -23.81
#